data_AF-A0A2V6ZM03-F1
#
_entry.id   AF-A0A2V6ZM03-F1
#
_cell.length_a   1.000
_cell.length_b   1.000
_cell.length_c   1.000
_cell.angle_alpha   90.00
_cell.angle_beta   90.00
_cell.angle_gamma   90.00
#
_symmetry.space_group_name_H-M   'P 1'
#
loop_
_entity.id
_entity.type
_entity.pdbx_description
1 polymer ?
#
loop_
_entity_poly.entity_id
_entity_poly.type
_entity_poly.pdbx_seq_one_letter_code
_entity_poly.pdbx_strand_id
1 'polypeptide(L)'
;MQVIDRRGTLVAMLHRSATGSLESAWVRIPDGSWLGIEPRATREAPWGWSDRLWHAAEPSGRAWHGTPLTVFEALDWTGIDRIPALGEPARLPRGGGTAVLNLIAALAAEQGARRLAYRGPYPTEQLFLALLEAFRYEPASPDPLAAFMRGGLEWRPAPSERVFVADDLYVQIRERIEKVVWRGVVYYRPDWQGVARHCPRRIVDAPDGVRCALWALALRLEDHLLL
;
A
#
# COMPACT_ATOMS: atom_id res chain seq x y z
N MET A 1 -7.41 -15.88 9.28
CA MET A 1 -5.94 -15.82 9.07
C MET A 1 -5.41 -14.55 9.70
N GLN A 2 -4.35 -14.65 10.48
CA GLN A 2 -3.63 -13.50 11.02
C GLN A 2 -2.26 -13.44 10.34
N VAL A 3 -1.84 -12.23 9.95
CA VAL A 3 -0.52 -11.97 9.41
C VAL A 3 0.24 -11.15 10.45
N ILE A 4 1.36 -11.69 10.90
CA ILE A 4 2.26 -11.04 11.85
C ILE A 4 3.55 -10.66 11.15
N ASP A 5 4.16 -9.54 11.52
CA ASP A 5 5.49 -9.17 11.05
C ASP A 5 6.59 -9.98 11.77
N ARG A 6 7.84 -9.80 11.34
CA ARG A 6 9.01 -10.45 11.95
C ARG A 6 9.25 -10.12 13.43
N ARG A 7 8.55 -9.12 13.98
CA ARG A 7 8.61 -8.72 15.40
C ARG A 7 7.42 -9.24 16.20
N GLY A 8 6.54 -10.04 15.60
CA GLY A 8 5.35 -10.58 16.24
C GLY A 8 4.19 -9.59 16.30
N THR A 9 4.26 -8.45 15.59
CA THR A 9 3.15 -7.49 15.56
C THR A 9 2.12 -7.90 14.53
N LEU A 10 0.83 -7.91 14.90
CA LEU A 10 -0.26 -8.15 13.97
C LEU A 10 -0.35 -7.01 12.94
N VAL A 11 -0.25 -7.34 11.65
CA VAL A 11 -0.26 -6.38 10.54
C VAL A 11 -1.44 -6.53 9.59
N ALA A 12 -2.07 -7.70 9.58
CA ALA A 12 -3.34 -7.92 8.90
C ALA A 12 -4.15 -9.05 9.56
N MET A 13 -5.47 -8.99 9.44
CA MET A 13 -6.39 -10.04 9.86
C MET A 13 -7.42 -10.25 8.76
N LEU A 14 -7.62 -11.50 8.35
CA LEU A 14 -8.54 -11.87 7.28
C LEU A 14 -9.51 -12.94 7.76
N HIS A 15 -10.79 -12.72 7.51
CA HIS A 15 -11.86 -13.70 7.71
C HIS A 15 -12.39 -14.12 6.36
N ARG A 16 -12.41 -15.44 6.13
CA ARG A 16 -12.92 -16.04 4.90
C ARG A 16 -14.06 -16.99 5.25
N SER A 17 -15.03 -17.08 4.36
CA SER A 17 -16.10 -18.07 4.42
C SER A 17 -15.54 -19.48 4.20
N ALA A 18 -16.39 -20.49 4.43
CA ALA A 18 -16.07 -21.88 4.11
C ALA A 18 -15.78 -22.11 2.61
N THR A 19 -16.33 -21.25 1.74
CA THR A 19 -16.08 -21.28 0.27
C THR A 19 -14.82 -20.51 -0.14
N GLY A 20 -14.06 -19.96 0.83
CA GLY A 20 -12.83 -19.22 0.58
C GLY A 20 -13.03 -17.75 0.20
N SER A 21 -14.27 -17.28 0.06
CA SER A 21 -14.59 -15.88 -0.19
C SER A 21 -14.19 -15.02 1.01
N LEU A 22 -13.68 -13.81 0.78
CA LEU A 22 -13.37 -12.88 1.86
C LEU A 22 -14.67 -12.35 2.47
N GLU A 23 -14.80 -12.43 3.79
CA GLU A 23 -15.90 -11.84 4.57
C GLU A 23 -15.49 -10.51 5.18
N SER A 24 -14.25 -10.41 5.66
CA SER A 24 -13.64 -9.17 6.11
C SER A 24 -12.11 -9.25 6.04
N ALA A 25 -11.47 -8.11 5.79
CA ALA A 25 -10.04 -7.96 6.02
C ALA A 25 -9.77 -6.68 6.79
N TRP A 26 -8.75 -6.72 7.63
CA TRP A 26 -8.24 -5.56 8.35
C TRP A 26 -6.74 -5.46 8.11
N VAL A 27 -6.26 -4.26 7.85
CA VAL A 27 -4.85 -3.99 7.59
C VAL A 27 -4.40 -2.83 8.47
N ARG A 28 -3.32 -3.05 9.22
CA ARG A 28 -2.72 -2.00 10.06
C ARG A 28 -2.01 -0.98 9.18
N ILE A 29 -2.15 0.30 9.49
CA ILE A 29 -1.55 1.42 8.75
C ILE A 29 -0.48 2.13 9.58
N PRO A 30 0.40 2.96 8.99
CA PRO A 30 1.62 3.44 9.66
C PRO A 30 1.41 4.27 10.94
N ASP A 31 0.23 4.86 11.15
CA ASP A 31 -0.11 5.56 12.40
C ASP A 31 -0.58 4.61 13.53
N GLY A 32 -0.52 3.29 13.29
CA GLY A 32 -0.89 2.25 14.24
C GLY A 32 -2.35 1.84 14.20
N SER A 33 -3.22 2.64 13.56
CA SER A 33 -4.65 2.33 13.39
C SER A 33 -4.90 1.32 12.25
N TRP A 34 -6.17 1.03 11.96
CA TRP A 34 -6.58 -0.04 11.06
C TRP A 34 -7.52 0.43 9.97
N LEU A 35 -7.32 -0.12 8.76
CA LEU A 35 -8.30 -0.05 7.69
C LEU A 35 -9.00 -1.40 7.51
N GLY A 36 -10.33 -1.38 7.58
CA GLY A 36 -11.19 -2.54 7.32
C GLY A 36 -11.66 -2.55 5.87
N ILE A 37 -11.78 -3.72 5.25
CA ILE A 37 -12.32 -3.94 3.91
C ILE A 37 -13.55 -4.82 4.06
N GLU A 38 -14.71 -4.24 3.78
CA GLU A 38 -16.01 -4.92 3.72
C GLU A 38 -16.35 -5.25 2.25
N PRO A 39 -16.26 -6.53 1.84
CA PRO A 39 -16.49 -6.91 0.46
C PRO A 39 -17.95 -6.72 0.03
N ARG A 40 -18.17 -6.18 -1.17
CA ARG A 40 -19.48 -5.96 -1.79
C ARG A 40 -20.48 -5.25 -0.87
N ALA A 41 -20.01 -4.28 -0.09
CA ALA A 41 -20.78 -3.55 0.91
C ALA A 41 -21.92 -2.70 0.33
N THR A 42 -21.74 -2.17 -0.89
CA THR A 42 -22.69 -1.25 -1.52
C THR A 42 -22.60 -1.32 -3.05
N ARG A 43 -23.48 -0.57 -3.72
CA ARG A 43 -23.41 -0.34 -5.16
C ARG A 43 -23.20 1.14 -5.45
N GLU A 44 -22.11 1.50 -6.12
CA GLU A 44 -21.77 2.87 -6.48
C GLU A 44 -21.50 2.98 -7.98
N ALA A 45 -21.97 4.06 -8.61
CA ALA A 45 -21.56 4.38 -9.97
C ALA A 45 -20.10 4.88 -9.99
N PRO A 46 -19.30 4.55 -11.02
CA PRO A 46 -19.64 3.79 -12.22
C PRO A 46 -19.40 2.27 -12.10
N TRP A 47 -19.01 1.75 -10.93
CA TRP A 47 -18.48 0.38 -10.78
C TRP A 47 -19.53 -0.69 -10.48
N GLY A 48 -20.74 -0.32 -10.06
CA GLY A 48 -21.70 -1.28 -9.56
C GLY A 48 -21.30 -1.71 -8.15
N TRP A 49 -21.15 -3.02 -7.90
CA TRP A 49 -20.73 -3.50 -6.58
C TRP A 49 -19.36 -2.94 -6.18
N SER A 50 -19.26 -2.50 -4.93
CA SER A 50 -18.06 -1.86 -4.39
C SER A 50 -17.73 -2.39 -3.00
N ASP A 51 -16.44 -2.55 -2.74
CA ASP A 51 -15.91 -2.90 -1.43
C ASP A 51 -15.72 -1.61 -0.61
N ARG A 52 -16.13 -1.61 0.65
CA ARG A 52 -16.06 -0.43 1.53
C ARG A 52 -14.81 -0.47 2.40
N LEU A 53 -14.16 0.69 2.51
CA LEU A 53 -13.09 0.92 3.45
C LEU A 53 -13.61 1.57 4.74
N TRP A 54 -13.23 0.98 5.86
CA TRP A 54 -13.51 1.44 7.23
C TRP A 54 -12.20 1.90 7.89
N HIS A 55 -12.28 2.85 8.82
CA HIS A 55 -11.17 3.24 9.68
C HIS A 55 -11.53 3.01 11.15
N ALA A 56 -10.67 2.33 11.88
CA ALA A 56 -10.88 2.02 13.28
C ALA A 56 -9.56 2.02 14.07
N ALA A 57 -9.66 2.20 15.39
CA ALA A 57 -8.51 2.09 16.29
C ALA A 57 -8.06 0.63 16.45
N GLU A 58 -8.99 -0.33 16.37
CA GLU A 58 -8.75 -1.76 16.48
C GLU A 58 -9.53 -2.51 15.39
N PRO A 59 -9.12 -3.71 14.97
CA PRO A 59 -9.85 -4.50 13.99
C PRO A 59 -10.98 -5.31 14.66
N SER A 60 -12.11 -5.54 13.97
CA SER A 60 -13.18 -6.40 14.49
C SER A 60 -13.35 -7.69 13.70
N GLY A 61 -13.87 -8.71 14.38
CA GLY A 61 -14.22 -9.98 13.76
C GLY A 61 -15.44 -9.89 12.84
N ARG A 62 -16.64 -9.77 13.43
CA ARG A 62 -17.92 -9.98 12.70
C ARG A 62 -18.84 -8.77 12.57
N ALA A 63 -18.75 -7.79 13.48
CA ALA A 63 -19.52 -6.55 13.40
C ALA A 63 -18.59 -5.42 12.95
N TRP A 64 -18.98 -4.65 11.94
CA TRP A 64 -18.23 -3.47 11.51
C TRP A 64 -18.33 -2.37 12.56
N HIS A 65 -17.17 -1.79 12.90
CA HIS A 65 -17.09 -0.64 13.79
C HIS A 65 -16.04 0.34 13.24
N GLY A 66 -16.16 1.60 13.64
CA GLY A 66 -15.32 2.69 13.12
C GLY A 66 -16.03 3.55 12.07
N THR A 67 -15.26 4.37 11.38
CA THR A 67 -15.76 5.38 10.44
C THR A 67 -15.67 4.86 9.01
N PRO A 68 -16.78 4.80 8.25
CA PRO A 68 -16.73 4.46 6.83
C PRO A 68 -16.03 5.60 6.06
N LEU A 69 -15.02 5.26 5.26
CA LEU A 69 -14.17 6.23 4.58
C LEU A 69 -14.51 6.39 3.10
N THR A 70 -14.49 5.33 2.31
CA THR A 70 -14.69 5.40 0.85
C THR A 70 -14.95 3.98 0.36
N VAL A 71 -15.20 3.84 -0.94
CA VAL A 71 -15.28 2.53 -1.58
C VAL A 71 -14.26 2.40 -2.71
N PHE A 72 -13.98 1.17 -3.12
CA PHE A 72 -13.31 0.84 -4.37
C PHE A 72 -14.07 -0.24 -5.13
N GLU A 73 -13.80 -0.38 -6.42
CA GLU A 73 -14.39 -1.41 -7.27
C GLU A 73 -14.29 -2.80 -6.63
N ALA A 74 -15.42 -3.51 -6.49
CA ALA A 74 -15.40 -4.80 -5.81
C ALA A 74 -14.49 -5.82 -6.50
N LEU A 75 -13.64 -6.47 -5.70
CA LEU A 75 -12.78 -7.54 -6.17
C LEU A 75 -13.43 -8.90 -5.99
N ASP A 76 -13.07 -9.84 -6.87
CA ASP A 76 -13.18 -11.26 -6.53
C ASP A 76 -11.98 -11.64 -5.66
N TRP A 77 -12.19 -11.70 -4.34
CA TRP A 77 -11.15 -12.03 -3.38
C TRP A 77 -10.71 -13.50 -3.39
N THR A 78 -11.36 -14.36 -4.19
CA THR A 78 -10.93 -15.74 -4.44
C THR A 78 -9.95 -15.84 -5.61
N GLY A 79 -9.94 -14.84 -6.51
CA GLY A 79 -9.02 -14.73 -7.63
C GLY A 79 -8.85 -13.28 -8.06
N ILE A 80 -7.92 -12.58 -7.41
CA ILE A 80 -7.65 -11.17 -7.70
C ILE A 80 -7.00 -11.06 -9.08
N ASP A 81 -7.67 -10.37 -10.00
CA ASP A 81 -7.28 -10.24 -11.41
C ASP A 81 -6.90 -8.81 -11.83
N ARG A 82 -7.11 -7.82 -10.95
CA ARG A 82 -6.88 -6.40 -11.23
C ARG A 82 -6.58 -5.57 -9.99
N ILE A 83 -6.07 -4.37 -10.22
CA ILE A 83 -5.97 -3.32 -9.21
C ILE A 83 -7.26 -2.49 -9.28
N PRO A 84 -8.04 -2.41 -8.18
CA PRO A 84 -9.34 -1.74 -8.22
C PRO A 84 -9.21 -0.22 -8.25
N ALA A 85 -10.19 0.44 -8.86
CA ALA A 85 -10.34 1.89 -8.80
C ALA A 85 -10.89 2.34 -7.44
N LEU A 86 -10.32 3.40 -6.85
CA LEU A 86 -10.72 3.96 -5.56
C LEU A 86 -11.50 5.27 -5.74
N GLY A 87 -12.62 5.43 -5.01
CA GLY A 87 -13.54 6.58 -5.13
C GLY A 87 -12.93 7.89 -4.69
N GLU A 88 -12.67 8.01 -3.39
CA GLU A 88 -12.21 9.26 -2.77
C GLU A 88 -10.85 9.03 -2.07
N PRO A 89 -9.74 8.96 -2.82
CA PRO A 89 -8.41 8.69 -2.24
C PRO A 89 -8.01 9.63 -1.11
N ALA A 90 -8.47 10.89 -1.17
CA ALA A 90 -8.19 11.91 -0.17
C ALA A 90 -8.82 11.65 1.21
N ARG A 91 -9.83 10.76 1.30
CA ARG A 91 -10.46 10.37 2.58
C ARG A 91 -9.63 9.33 3.35
N LEU A 92 -8.62 8.74 2.73
CA LEU A 92 -7.76 7.77 3.40
C LEU A 92 -6.72 8.44 4.31
N PRO A 93 -6.48 7.91 5.52
CA PRO A 93 -5.34 8.29 6.33
C PRO A 93 -4.02 8.10 5.57
N ARG A 94 -2.99 8.84 5.98
CA ARG A 94 -1.66 8.76 5.35
C ARG A 94 -1.13 7.34 5.40
N GLY A 95 -0.73 6.81 4.23
CA GLY A 95 -0.24 5.44 4.09
C GLY A 95 -1.33 4.37 4.00
N GLY A 96 -2.61 4.74 4.18
CA GLY A 96 -3.73 3.81 4.10
C GLY A 96 -3.88 3.16 2.73
N GLY A 97 -3.88 3.97 1.66
CA GLY A 97 -3.97 3.45 0.29
C GLY A 97 -2.85 2.45 -0.04
N THR A 98 -1.61 2.78 0.34
CA THR A 98 -0.45 1.90 0.11
C THR A 98 -0.51 0.62 0.94
N ALA A 99 -1.09 0.66 2.14
CA ALA A 99 -1.30 -0.54 2.95
C ALA A 99 -2.33 -1.49 2.34
N VAL A 100 -3.45 -0.95 1.82
CA VAL A 100 -4.46 -1.71 1.09
C VAL A 100 -3.89 -2.31 -0.20
N LEU A 101 -3.15 -1.51 -0.98
CA LEU A 101 -2.47 -2.00 -2.19
C LEU A 101 -1.47 -3.12 -1.89
N ASN A 102 -0.72 -3.01 -0.78
CA ASN A 102 0.20 -4.06 -0.34
C ASN A 102 -0.52 -5.35 0.06
N LEU A 103 -1.70 -5.25 0.69
CA LEU A 103 -2.54 -6.42 0.99
C LEU A 103 -3.05 -7.08 -0.30
N ILE A 104 -3.56 -6.29 -1.24
CA ILE A 104 -4.01 -6.79 -2.55
C ILE A 104 -2.86 -7.48 -3.29
N ALA A 105 -1.67 -6.87 -3.32
CA ALA A 105 -0.49 -7.46 -3.93
C ALA A 105 -0.08 -8.78 -3.25
N ALA A 106 -0.11 -8.85 -1.91
CA ALA A 106 0.21 -10.08 -1.19
C ALA A 106 -0.76 -11.21 -1.51
N LEU A 107 -2.06 -10.93 -1.48
CA LEU A 107 -3.09 -11.93 -1.80
C LEU A 107 -3.02 -12.37 -3.26
N ALA A 108 -2.82 -11.43 -4.20
CA ALA A 108 -2.66 -11.76 -5.61
C ALA A 108 -1.41 -12.63 -5.86
N ALA A 109 -0.29 -12.33 -5.19
CA ALA A 109 0.92 -13.13 -5.27
C ALA A 109 0.71 -14.55 -4.72
N GLU A 110 0.05 -14.68 -3.56
CA GLU A 110 -0.31 -15.98 -2.97
C GLU A 110 -1.21 -16.81 -3.89
N GLN A 111 -2.08 -16.14 -4.65
CA GLN A 111 -2.96 -16.75 -5.65
C GLN A 111 -2.24 -17.06 -6.98
N GLY A 112 -0.95 -16.74 -7.10
CA GLY A 112 -0.16 -16.98 -8.32
C GLY A 112 -0.45 -16.01 -9.46
N ALA A 113 -1.10 -14.87 -9.20
CA ALA A 113 -1.35 -13.85 -10.22
C ALA A 113 -0.02 -13.29 -10.74
N ARG A 114 0.22 -13.45 -12.05
CA ARG A 114 1.47 -12.98 -12.67
C ARG A 114 1.45 -11.47 -12.91
N ARG A 115 0.30 -10.94 -13.34
CA ARG A 115 0.11 -9.54 -13.73
C ARG A 115 -1.31 -9.10 -13.44
N LEU A 116 -1.46 -7.88 -12.96
CA LEU A 116 -2.72 -7.21 -12.74
C LEU A 116 -2.77 -5.96 -13.63
N ALA A 117 -3.95 -5.66 -14.17
CA ALA A 117 -4.19 -4.40 -14.85
C ALA A 117 -4.77 -3.36 -13.88
N TYR A 118 -4.41 -2.09 -14.07
CA TYR A 118 -5.19 -0.98 -13.53
C TYR A 118 -6.03 -0.40 -14.67
N ARG A 119 -7.35 -0.50 -14.56
CA ARG A 119 -8.31 0.01 -15.56
C ARG A 119 -9.20 1.13 -15.00
N GLY A 120 -8.86 1.63 -13.81
CA GLY A 120 -9.60 2.69 -13.16
C GLY A 120 -9.45 4.03 -13.88
N PRO A 121 -10.39 4.96 -13.66
CA PRO A 121 -10.25 6.31 -14.17
C PRO A 121 -9.11 7.04 -13.47
N TYR A 122 -8.51 8.03 -14.14
CA TYR A 122 -7.51 8.96 -13.58
C TYR A 122 -6.17 8.31 -13.19
N PRO A 123 -5.37 7.82 -14.17
CA PRO A 123 -3.98 7.50 -13.90
C PRO A 123 -3.22 8.79 -13.55
N THR A 124 -2.89 8.97 -12.27
CA THR A 124 -2.14 10.12 -11.76
C THR A 124 -0.71 9.71 -11.39
N GLU A 125 0.20 10.69 -11.33
CA GLU A 125 1.55 10.47 -10.80
C GLU A 125 1.51 9.94 -9.36
N GLN A 126 0.62 10.46 -8.52
CA GLN A 126 0.48 10.01 -7.14
C GLN A 126 0.09 8.52 -7.07
N LEU A 127 -0.87 8.09 -7.90
CA LEU A 127 -1.25 6.68 -7.99
C LEU A 127 -0.09 5.83 -8.52
N PHE A 128 0.58 6.28 -9.59
CA PHE A 128 1.76 5.59 -10.13
C PHE A 128 2.81 5.33 -9.05
N LEU A 129 3.19 6.36 -8.29
CA LEU A 129 4.14 6.25 -7.19
C LEU A 129 3.66 5.34 -6.06
N ALA A 130 2.35 5.34 -5.76
CA ALA A 130 1.76 4.44 -4.77
C ALA A 130 1.80 2.97 -5.21
N LEU A 131 1.62 2.69 -6.51
CA LEU A 131 1.71 1.35 -7.06
C LEU A 131 3.14 0.80 -7.01
N LEU A 132 4.17 1.65 -7.19
CA LEU A 132 5.57 1.23 -7.04
C LEU A 132 5.89 0.65 -5.65
N GLU A 133 5.10 1.01 -4.62
CA GLU A 133 5.29 0.49 -3.27
C GLU A 133 4.96 -1.00 -3.13
N ALA A 134 4.01 -1.49 -3.92
CA ALA A 134 3.47 -2.85 -3.78
C ALA A 134 3.54 -3.71 -5.05
N PHE A 135 3.92 -3.11 -6.19
CA PHE A 135 3.94 -3.77 -7.50
C PHE A 135 5.22 -3.43 -8.27
N ARG A 136 5.60 -4.28 -9.21
CA ARG A 136 6.58 -3.97 -10.25
C ARG A 136 5.85 -3.70 -11.57
N TYR A 137 6.16 -2.61 -12.25
CA TYR A 137 5.55 -2.33 -13.54
C TYR A 137 6.24 -3.13 -14.66
N GLU A 138 5.46 -3.56 -15.65
CA GLU A 138 5.94 -4.23 -16.86
C GLU A 138 5.13 -3.74 -18.07
N PRO A 139 5.73 -3.63 -19.28
CA PRO A 139 7.15 -3.83 -19.56
C PRO A 139 8.02 -2.69 -19.02
N ALA A 140 9.34 -2.89 -19.02
CA ALA A 140 10.29 -1.80 -18.78
C ALA A 140 10.06 -0.68 -19.82
N SER A 141 10.06 0.57 -19.36
CA SER A 141 9.81 1.74 -20.19
C SER A 141 10.82 2.85 -19.83
N PRO A 142 11.37 3.58 -20.80
CA PRO A 142 12.20 4.76 -20.52
C PRO A 142 11.40 5.90 -19.87
N ASP A 143 10.09 5.95 -20.13
CA ASP A 143 9.14 6.87 -19.48
C ASP A 143 7.96 6.07 -18.93
N PRO A 144 8.09 5.49 -17.72
CA PRO A 144 7.07 4.62 -17.15
C PRO A 144 5.85 5.43 -16.68
N LEU A 145 6.02 6.68 -16.23
CA LEU A 145 4.87 7.50 -15.85
C LEU A 145 3.97 7.79 -17.06
N ALA A 146 4.55 8.23 -18.19
CA ALA A 146 3.74 8.47 -19.38
C ALA A 146 3.12 7.18 -19.94
N ALA A 147 3.82 6.05 -19.87
CA ALA A 147 3.26 4.75 -20.23
C ALA A 147 2.06 4.37 -19.34
N PHE A 148 2.15 4.61 -18.04
CA PHE A 148 1.05 4.40 -17.09
C PHE A 148 -0.15 5.29 -17.41
N MET A 149 0.08 6.58 -17.67
CA MET A 149 -0.99 7.54 -17.99
C MET A 149 -1.77 7.18 -19.26
N ARG A 150 -1.15 6.42 -20.19
CA ARG A 150 -1.81 5.87 -21.38
C ARG A 150 -2.44 4.48 -21.18
N GLY A 151 -2.38 3.93 -19.98
CA GLY A 151 -2.86 2.58 -19.67
C GLY A 151 -1.99 1.46 -20.26
N GLY A 152 -0.73 1.75 -20.59
CA GLY A 152 0.19 0.83 -21.27
C GLY A 152 1.03 -0.05 -20.35
N LEU A 153 0.76 -0.05 -19.04
CA LEU A 153 1.49 -0.86 -18.06
C LEU A 153 0.61 -1.92 -17.41
N GLU A 154 1.22 -3.08 -17.18
CA GLU A 154 0.74 -4.12 -16.29
C GLU A 154 1.57 -4.15 -15.01
N TRP A 155 1.03 -4.75 -13.95
CA TRP A 155 1.59 -4.68 -12.61
C TRP A 155 1.77 -6.07 -12.04
N ARG A 156 3.02 -6.49 -11.90
CA ARG A 156 3.36 -7.74 -11.22
C ARG A 156 3.29 -7.51 -9.70
N PRO A 157 2.53 -8.32 -8.95
CA PRO A 157 2.52 -8.25 -7.48
C PRO A 157 3.92 -8.38 -6.90
N ALA A 158 4.30 -7.44 -6.04
CA ALA A 158 5.59 -7.42 -5.37
C ALA A 158 5.45 -6.73 -4.00
N PRO A 159 4.66 -7.32 -3.08
CA PRO A 159 4.38 -6.73 -1.79
C PRO A 159 5.68 -6.50 -0.99
N SER A 160 5.69 -5.43 -0.22
CA SER A 160 6.69 -5.22 0.82
C SER A 160 6.31 -5.97 2.09
N GLU A 161 7.33 -6.44 2.81
CA GLU A 161 7.19 -6.71 4.23
C GLU A 161 7.00 -5.37 4.96
N ARG A 162 6.07 -5.36 5.91
CA ARG A 162 5.71 -4.18 6.70
C ARG A 162 6.03 -4.49 8.15
N VAL A 163 6.95 -3.72 8.74
CA VAL A 163 7.40 -3.95 10.12
C VAL A 163 7.07 -2.73 10.97
N PHE A 164 6.36 -2.96 12.07
CA PHE A 164 6.06 -1.96 13.09
C PHE A 164 7.11 -2.10 14.20
N VAL A 165 8.14 -1.26 14.13
CA VAL A 165 9.35 -1.38 14.96
C VAL A 165 9.09 -0.87 16.37
N ALA A 166 8.35 0.23 16.48
CA ALA A 166 7.87 0.87 17.70
C ALA A 166 6.56 1.63 17.38
N ASP A 167 5.91 2.20 18.39
CA ASP A 167 4.61 2.88 18.24
C ASP A 167 4.61 3.99 17.18
N ASP A 168 5.74 4.67 17.00
CA ASP A 168 5.93 5.77 16.05
C ASP A 168 6.88 5.44 14.89
N LEU A 169 7.28 4.17 14.72
CA LEU A 169 8.25 3.75 13.71
C LEU A 169 7.76 2.55 12.89
N TYR A 170 7.52 2.81 11.62
CA TYR A 170 7.09 1.84 10.62
C TYR A 170 8.09 1.79 9.46
N VAL A 171 8.39 0.58 8.96
CA VAL A 171 9.28 0.39 7.82
C VAL A 171 8.66 -0.56 6.77
N GLN A 172 8.91 -0.27 5.50
CA GLN A 172 8.67 -1.20 4.39
C GLN A 172 9.98 -1.75 3.88
N ILE A 173 10.02 -3.07 3.74
CA ILE A 173 11.22 -3.82 3.36
C ILE A 173 10.86 -4.73 2.19
N ARG A 174 11.67 -4.68 1.14
CA ARG A 174 11.75 -5.74 0.12
C ARG A 174 13.19 -6.25 0.08
N GLU A 175 13.93 -5.90 -0.97
CA GLU A 175 15.36 -6.17 -1.07
C GLU A 175 16.18 -5.23 -0.14
N ARG A 176 15.61 -4.08 0.21
CA ARG A 176 16.17 -3.07 1.11
C ARG A 176 15.05 -2.33 1.84
N ILE A 177 15.40 -1.47 2.80
CA ILE A 177 14.44 -0.51 3.38
C ILE A 177 14.10 0.53 2.30
N GLU A 178 12.84 0.54 1.87
CA GLU A 178 12.35 1.40 0.78
C GLU A 178 11.53 2.60 1.28
N LYS A 179 10.86 2.45 2.44
CA LYS A 179 10.05 3.49 3.09
C LYS A 179 10.19 3.40 4.61
N VAL A 180 10.26 4.55 5.25
CA VAL A 180 10.21 4.70 6.71
C VAL A 180 9.15 5.74 7.04
N VAL A 181 8.31 5.45 8.02
CA VAL A 181 7.44 6.44 8.66
C VAL A 181 7.87 6.53 10.11
N TRP A 182 8.37 7.70 10.50
CA TRP A 182 8.83 7.96 11.87
C TRP A 182 8.17 9.23 12.40
N ARG A 183 7.48 9.16 13.54
CA ARG A 183 6.75 10.30 14.14
C ARG A 183 5.80 11.00 13.15
N GLY A 184 5.10 10.20 12.34
CA GLY A 184 4.20 10.70 11.29
C GLY A 184 4.89 11.31 10.07
N VAL A 185 6.23 11.30 10.02
CA VAL A 185 7.03 11.82 8.92
C VAL A 185 7.46 10.67 8.00
N VAL A 186 7.21 10.83 6.70
CA VAL A 186 7.55 9.80 5.71
C VAL A 186 8.88 10.10 5.03
N TYR A 187 9.72 9.08 4.93
CA TYR A 187 10.98 9.06 4.19
C TYR A 187 10.89 7.96 3.12
N TYR A 188 11.45 8.25 1.96
CA TYR A 188 11.52 7.31 0.85
C TYR A 188 12.94 7.19 0.34
N ARG A 189 13.27 6.07 -0.29
CA ARG A 189 14.45 6.02 -1.15
C ARG A 189 14.34 7.04 -2.30
N PRO A 190 15.46 7.64 -2.72
CA PRO A 190 15.47 8.60 -3.82
C PRO A 190 15.18 7.93 -5.18
N ASP A 191 15.26 6.60 -5.24
CA ASP A 191 14.95 5.80 -6.41
C ASP A 191 14.07 4.61 -6.05
N TRP A 192 13.14 4.29 -6.94
CA TRP A 192 12.32 3.09 -6.84
C TRP A 192 12.15 2.45 -8.21
N GLN A 193 12.65 1.22 -8.40
CA GLN A 193 12.56 0.53 -9.69
C GLN A 193 13.20 1.34 -10.84
N GLY A 194 14.31 2.04 -10.54
CA GLY A 194 14.96 2.96 -11.48
C GLY A 194 14.24 4.29 -11.68
N VAL A 195 13.06 4.50 -11.08
CA VAL A 195 12.33 5.78 -11.13
C VAL A 195 12.87 6.70 -10.05
N ALA A 196 13.41 7.85 -10.46
CA ALA A 196 13.84 8.89 -9.53
C ALA A 196 12.62 9.51 -8.82
N ARG A 197 12.70 9.66 -7.50
CA ARG A 197 11.68 10.26 -6.65
C ARG A 197 12.23 11.51 -6.00
N HIS A 198 11.71 12.66 -6.41
CA HIS A 198 12.05 13.94 -5.79
C HIS A 198 11.26 14.11 -4.49
N CYS A 199 11.88 13.75 -3.36
CA CYS A 199 11.37 14.05 -2.03
C CYS A 199 12.44 14.75 -1.18
N PRO A 200 12.04 15.70 -0.31
CA PRO A 200 12.98 16.35 0.62
C PRO A 200 13.40 15.40 1.75
N ARG A 201 12.65 14.34 2.02
CA ARG A 201 12.93 13.39 3.10
C ARG A 201 13.32 12.05 2.53
N ARG A 202 14.60 11.71 2.71
CA ARG A 202 15.26 10.62 1.99
C ARG A 202 15.82 9.58 2.93
N ILE A 203 15.80 8.35 2.45
CA ILE A 203 16.52 7.21 3.02
C ILE A 203 17.83 7.05 2.24
N VAL A 204 18.94 6.98 2.96
CA VAL A 204 20.28 6.78 2.38
C VAL A 204 21.03 5.67 3.11
N ASP A 205 21.83 4.90 2.39
CA ASP A 205 22.74 3.93 3.00
C ASP A 205 23.89 4.66 3.69
N ALA A 206 24.32 4.14 4.82
CA ALA A 206 25.45 4.60 5.59
C ALA A 206 26.28 3.39 6.06
N PRO A 207 27.57 3.57 6.41
CA PRO A 207 28.42 2.46 6.88
C PRO A 207 27.86 1.75 8.12
N ASP A 208 27.10 2.49 8.94
CA ASP A 208 26.52 2.05 10.20
C ASP A 208 25.04 1.63 10.11
N GLY A 209 24.45 1.62 8.91
CA GLY A 209 23.05 1.23 8.70
C GLY A 209 22.34 2.09 7.67
N VAL A 210 21.09 2.44 7.95
CA VAL A 210 20.23 3.22 7.05
C VAL A 210 19.81 4.53 7.72
N ARG A 211 20.06 5.66 7.06
CA ARG A 211 19.77 6.99 7.60
C ARG A 211 18.56 7.63 6.94
N CYS A 212 17.71 8.25 7.75
CA CYS A 212 16.62 9.12 7.31
C CYS A 212 17.05 10.57 7.51
N ALA A 213 17.06 11.36 6.43
CA ALA A 213 17.58 12.71 6.44
C ALA A 213 16.70 13.70 5.66
N LEU A 214 16.79 14.97 6.03
CA LEU A 214 16.25 16.10 5.27
C LEU A 214 17.26 16.59 4.24
N TRP A 215 16.76 16.85 3.05
CA TRP A 215 17.51 17.35 1.91
C TRP A 215 16.81 18.56 1.29
N ALA A 216 17.60 19.56 0.90
CA ALA A 216 17.16 20.68 0.09
C ALA A 216 18.25 21.03 -0.91
N LEU A 217 17.86 21.38 -2.15
CA LEU A 217 18.80 21.80 -3.20
C LEU A 217 19.98 20.81 -3.40
N ALA A 218 19.68 19.51 -3.36
CA ALA A 218 20.66 18.42 -3.43
C ALA A 218 21.71 18.39 -2.29
N LEU A 219 21.54 19.19 -1.25
CA LEU A 219 22.35 19.16 -0.03
C LEU A 219 21.60 18.47 1.09
N ARG A 220 22.34 17.68 1.87
CA ARG A 220 21.87 17.07 3.10
C ARG A 220 21.91 18.11 4.21
N LEU A 221 20.77 18.37 4.83
CA LEU A 221 20.63 19.40 5.87
C LEU A 221 20.70 18.81 7.27
N GLU A 222 19.97 17.72 7.52
CA GLU A 222 19.78 17.20 8.87
C GLU A 222 19.55 15.68 8.86
N ASP A 223 20.09 15.00 9.86
CA ASP A 223 19.87 13.58 10.13
C ASP A 223 18.84 13.41 11.23
N HIS A 224 17.80 12.63 10.95
CA HIS A 224 16.68 12.46 11.85
C HIS A 224 16.68 11.10 12.55
N LEU A 225 17.08 10.05 11.84
CA LEU A 225 17.03 8.67 12.33
C LEU A 225 18.12 7.81 11.69
N LEU A 226 18.70 6.90 12.47
CA LEU A 226 19.58 5.82 12.03
C LEU A 226 18.91 4.48 12.40
N LEU A 227 18.83 3.56 11.44
CA LEU A 227 18.24 2.23 11.55
C LEU A 227 19.28 1.15 11.29
#